data_AF-A0A2P8HYW3-F1
#
_entry.id   AF-A0A2P8HYW3-F1
#
_cell.length_a   1.000
_cell.length_b   1.000
_cell.length_c   1.000
_cell.angle_alpha   90.00
_cell.angle_beta   90.00
_cell.angle_gamma   90.00
#
_symmetry.space_group_name_H-M   'P 1'
#
loop_
_entity.id
_entity.type
_entity.pdbx_description
1 polymer ?
#
loop_
_entity_poly.entity_id
_entity_poly.type
_entity_poly.pdbx_seq_one_letter_code
_entity_poly.pdbx_strand_id
1 'polypeptide(L)' 'MSRPGPDTSRLLHTPAEAAALLAVRESWLRRKAGRREIPCTFIGKHLRFSPDDLTSIAHAGARPARSTRPPVRRSKSFRD' A
#
# COMPACT_ATOMS: atom_id res chain seq x y z
N MET A 1 -23.90 0.82 21.84
CA MET A 1 -23.10 0.86 20.60
C MET A 1 -22.25 -0.40 20.50
N SER A 2 -22.67 -1.39 19.71
CA SER A 2 -21.80 -2.54 19.39
C SER A 2 -21.30 -2.35 17.97
N ARG A 3 -20.00 -2.06 17.81
CA ARG A 3 -19.35 -2.20 16.51
C ARG A 3 -19.35 -3.71 16.23
N PRO A 4 -20.02 -4.22 15.18
CA PRO A 4 -19.77 -5.59 14.76
C PRO A 4 -18.26 -5.67 14.49
N GLY A 5 -17.59 -6.64 15.11
CA GLY A 5 -16.21 -6.96 14.74
C GLY A 5 -16.17 -7.18 13.23
N PRO A 6 -15.06 -6.84 12.54
CA PRO A 6 -14.97 -7.08 11.11
C PRO A 6 -15.23 -8.56 10.91
N ASP A 7 -16.37 -8.86 10.29
CA ASP A 7 -16.78 -10.20 9.95
C ASP A 7 -15.67 -10.73 9.02
N THR A 8 -14.74 -11.50 9.57
CA THR A 8 -13.60 -12.05 8.83
C THR A 8 -14.06 -13.01 7.73
N SER A 9 -15.35 -13.36 7.70
CA SER A 9 -16.03 -14.07 6.62
C SER A 9 -16.33 -13.18 5.41
N ARG A 10 -16.16 -11.86 5.53
CA ARG A 10 -16.30 -10.91 4.42
C ARG A 10 -15.06 -11.03 3.52
N LEU A 11 -15.21 -11.79 2.44
CA LEU A 11 -14.15 -12.08 1.44
C LEU A 11 -13.48 -10.84 0.83
N LEU A 12 -14.10 -9.65 0.92
CA LEU A 12 -13.64 -8.45 0.25
C LEU A 12 -13.83 -7.19 1.13
N HIS A 13 -12.73 -6.50 1.38
CA HIS A 13 -12.68 -5.25 2.13
C HIS A 13 -12.94 -4.04 1.25
N THR A 14 -13.62 -3.05 1.80
CA THR A 14 -13.75 -1.72 1.19
C THR A 14 -12.43 -0.95 1.26
N PRO A 15 -12.26 0.14 0.49
CA PRO A 15 -11.05 0.97 0.56
C PRO A 15 -10.81 1.57 1.95
N ALA A 16 -11.88 1.92 2.67
CA ALA A 16 -11.79 2.43 4.04
C ALA A 16 -11.34 1.35 5.03
N GLU A 17 -11.85 0.12 4.90
CA GLU A 17 -11.42 -1.01 5.73
C GLU A 17 -9.98 -1.40 5.44
N ALA A 18 -9.61 -1.50 4.17
CA ALA A 18 -8.23 -1.75 3.75
C ALA A 18 -7.25 -0.69 4.28
N ALA A 19 -7.66 0.58 4.26
CA ALA A 19 -6.87 1.68 4.81
C ALA A 19 -6.63 1.50 6.31
N ALA A 20 -7.65 1.10 7.06
CA ALA A 20 -7.55 0.83 8.49
C ALA A 20 -6.64 -0.39 8.78
N LEU A 21 -6.79 -1.48 8.01
CA LEU A 21 -6.00 -2.70 8.18
C LEU A 21 -4.51 -2.48 7.87
N LEU A 22 -4.20 -1.71 6.83
CA LEU A 22 -2.82 -1.41 6.43
C LEU A 22 -2.24 -0.18 7.15
N ALA A 23 -3.02 0.48 8.01
CA ALA A 23 -2.68 1.75 8.65
C ALA A 23 -2.21 2.84 7.66
N VAL A 24 -2.82 2.89 6.46
CA VAL A 24 -2.52 3.87 5.41
C VAL A 24 -3.69 4.82 5.17
N ARG A 25 -3.45 5.91 4.41
CA ARG A 25 -4.51 6.85 4.02
C ARG A 25 -5.38 6.26 2.88
N GLU A 26 -6.71 6.36 2.98
CA GLU A 26 -7.63 5.91 1.91
C GLU A 26 -7.32 6.59 0.56
N SER A 27 -6.99 7.88 0.57
CA SER A 27 -6.64 8.62 -0.66
C SER A 27 -5.39 8.07 -1.35
N TRP A 28 -4.46 7.47 -0.61
CA TRP A 28 -3.30 6.79 -1.19
C TRP A 28 -3.74 5.51 -1.91
N LEU A 29 -4.59 4.68 -1.27
CA LEU A 29 -5.13 3.48 -1.89
C LEU A 29 -5.89 3.81 -3.18
N ARG A 30 -6.78 4.81 -3.15
CA ARG A 30 -7.51 5.25 -4.35
C ARG A 30 -6.58 5.70 -5.47
N ARG A 31 -5.56 6.50 -5.16
CA ARG A 31 -4.58 6.97 -6.16
C ARG A 31 -3.75 5.83 -6.74
N LYS A 32 -3.24 4.93 -5.90
CA LYS A 32 -2.42 3.80 -6.34
C LYS A 32 -3.23 2.78 -7.13
N ALA A 33 -4.45 2.51 -6.70
CA ALA A 33 -5.35 1.59 -7.40
C ALA A 33 -5.83 2.16 -8.74
N GLY A 34 -6.13 3.47 -8.81
CA GLY A 34 -6.40 4.14 -10.08
C GLY A 34 -5.22 4.11 -11.06
N ARG A 35 -3.99 4.04 -10.55
CA ARG A 35 -2.76 3.84 -11.33
C ARG A 35 -2.39 2.36 -11.54
N ARG A 36 -3.19 1.42 -11.02
CA ARG A 36 -2.95 -0.03 -11.04
C ARG A 36 -1.57 -0.44 -10.49
N GLU A 37 -1.05 0.36 -9.54
CA GLU A 37 0.24 0.12 -8.89
C GLU A 37 0.14 -0.81 -7.67
N ILE A 38 -1.09 -1.16 -7.26
CA ILE A 38 -1.36 -2.12 -6.18
C ILE A 38 -2.40 -3.13 -6.66
N PRO A 39 -2.35 -4.38 -6.17
CA PRO A 39 -3.40 -5.35 -6.40
C PRO A 39 -4.72 -4.85 -5.81
N CYS A 40 -5.76 -4.89 -6.62
CA CYS A 40 -7.11 -4.48 -6.23
C CYS A 40 -8.12 -5.18 -7.13
N THR A 41 -9.24 -5.57 -6.54
CA THR A 41 -10.33 -6.23 -7.23
C THR A 41 -11.40 -5.20 -7.59
N PHE A 42 -11.61 -4.99 -8.90
CA PHE A 42 -12.69 -4.15 -9.40
C PHE A 42 -13.95 -4.99 -9.58
N ILE A 43 -15.03 -4.61 -8.89
CA ILE A 43 -16.34 -5.24 -8.99
C ILE A 43 -17.30 -4.19 -9.54
N GLY A 44 -17.46 -4.19 -10.86
CA GLY A 44 -18.15 -3.12 -11.57
C GLY A 44 -17.48 -1.78 -11.31
N LYS A 45 -18.22 -0.82 -10.74
CA LYS A 45 -17.71 0.51 -10.36
C LYS A 45 -17.02 0.57 -8.99
N HIS A 46 -17.01 -0.55 -8.26
CA HIS A 46 -16.53 -0.58 -6.88
C HIS A 46 -15.15 -1.19 -6.78
N LEU A 47 -14.32 -0.54 -5.98
CA LEU A 47 -12.98 -1.02 -5.67
C LEU A 47 -13.00 -1.79 -4.35
N ARG A 48 -12.52 -3.04 -4.37
CA ARG A 48 -12.39 -3.88 -3.18
C ARG A 48 -11.02 -4.53 -3.08
N PHE A 49 -10.67 -4.93 -1.87
CA PHE A 49 -9.41 -5.58 -1.56
C PHE A 49 -9.67 -6.93 -0.91
N SER A 50 -9.12 -7.98 -1.49
CA SER A 50 -9.05 -9.30 -0.85
C SER A 50 -8.01 -9.28 0.27
N PRO A 51 -8.12 -10.15 1.30
CA PRO A 51 -7.04 -10.36 2.27
C PRO A 51 -5.67 -10.66 1.62
N ASP A 52 -5.68 -11.37 0.49
CA ASP A 52 -4.46 -11.67 -0.27
C ASP A 52 -3.85 -10.40 -0.91
N ASP A 53 -4.70 -9.52 -1.46
CA ASP A 53 -4.27 -8.22 -1.99
C ASP A 53 -3.61 -7.38 -0.89
N LEU A 54 -4.21 -7.33 0.30
CA LEU A 54 -3.66 -6.59 1.44
C LEU A 54 -2.30 -7.13 1.86
N THR A 55 -2.17 -8.45 1.93
CA THR A 55 -0.92 -9.14 2.26
C THR A 55 0.15 -8.82 1.21
N SER A 56 -0.18 -8.90 -0.07
CA SER A 56 0.70 -8.50 -1.16
C SER A 56 1.11 -7.03 -1.12
N ILE A 57 0.19 -6.12 -0.78
CA ILE A 57 0.50 -4.69 -0.60
C ILE A 57 1.45 -4.48 0.58
N ALA A 58 1.21 -5.17 1.70
CA ALA A 58 2.08 -5.11 2.87
C ALA A 58 3.49 -5.63 2.55
N HIS A 59 3.60 -6.76 1.83
CA HIS A 59 4.88 -7.31 1.39
C HIS A 59 5.60 -6.40 0.39
N ALA A 60 4.89 -5.84 -0.59
CA ALA A 60 5.47 -4.89 -1.54
C ALA A 60 5.90 -3.57 -0.85
N GLY A 61 5.16 -3.16 0.18
CA GLY A 61 5.47 -2.02 1.04
C GLY A 61 6.59 -2.28 2.05
N ALA A 62 6.88 -3.55 2.37
CA ALA A 62 8.01 -4.00 3.17
C ALA A 62 9.33 -3.86 2.39
N ARG A 63 9.60 -2.64 1.92
CA ARG A 63 10.93 -2.23 1.51
C ARG A 63 11.74 -2.06 2.79
N PRO A 64 12.96 -2.61 2.90
CA PRO A 64 13.84 -2.32 4.03
C PRO A 64 13.93 -0.80 4.18
N ALA A 65 13.74 -0.31 5.41
CA ALA A 65 13.77 1.12 5.74
C ALA A 65 14.93 1.73 4.97
N ARG A 66 14.56 2.56 3.99
CA ARG A 66 15.43 3.12 2.95
C ARG A 66 16.82 3.33 3.55
N SER A 67 17.77 2.44 3.22
CA SER A 67 19.17 2.68 3.57
C SER A 67 19.47 4.05 3.04
N THR A 68 19.72 4.99 3.94
CA THR A 68 20.07 6.38 3.65
C THR A 68 21.27 6.30 2.73
N ARG A 69 21.05 6.35 1.40
CA ARG A 69 22.14 6.35 0.43
C ARG A 69 22.94 7.61 0.76
N PRO A 70 24.17 7.50 1.30
CA PRO A 70 24.94 8.69 1.60
C PRO A 70 25.13 9.44 0.27
N PRO A 71 25.09 10.78 0.28
CA PRO A 71 25.26 11.55 -0.94
C PRO A 71 26.59 11.14 -1.57
N VAL A 72 26.54 10.71 -2.83
CA VAL A 72 27.74 10.45 -3.63
C VAL A 72 28.59 11.71 -3.58
N ARG A 73 29.71 11.62 -2.86
CA ARG A 73 30.72 12.68 -2.82
C ARG A 73 31.35 12.68 -4.20
N ARG A 74 30.96 13.62 -5.07
CA ARG A 74 31.67 13.89 -6.32
C ARG A 74 33.11 14.24 -5.96
N SER A 75 34.03 13.29 -6.08
CA SER A 75 35.46 13.54 -6.11
C SER A 75 35.76 14.36 -7.36
N LYS A 76 35.95 15.67 -7.17
CA LYS A 76 36.60 16.54 -8.16
C LYS A 76 37.98 15.95 -8.44
N SER A 77 38.17 15.43 -9.64
CA SER A 77 39.48 15.12 -10.17
C SER A 77 40.27 16.41 -10.30
N PHE A 78 41.19 16.64 -9.36
CA PHE A 78 42.37 17.47 -9.58
C PHE A 78 43.34 16.60 -10.39
N ARG A 79 43.69 17.06 -11.59
CA ARG A 79 44.77 16.48 -12.39
C ARG A 79 45.83 17.57 -12.55
N ASP A 80 47.05 17.13 -12.30
CA ASP A 80 48.36 17.80 -12.37
C ASP A 80 48.61 18.42 -13.75
#